data_AF-Q1JYQ4-F1
#
_entry.id   AF-Q1JYQ4-F1
#
_cell.length_a   1.000
_cell.length_b   1.000
_cell.length_c   1.000
_cell.angle_alpha   90.00
_cell.angle_beta   90.00
_cell.angle_gamma   90.00
#
_symmetry.space_group_name_H-M   'P 1'
#
loop_
_entity.id
_entity.type
_entity.pdbx_description
1 polymer ?
#
loop_
_entity_poly.entity_id
_entity_poly.type
_entity_poly.pdbx_seq_one_letter_code
_entity_poly.pdbx_strand_id
1 'polypeptide(L)'
;MKLKKIIGKKLKAIRLGRDLTIQELANGSGVSSNMISRVERGLTIPSVEILMKLARVFNKSVDYFVEEVKTTHEVVFSSSGQRDATVYEDSSNMITESFTSGLRDPQFSSFYCTVPVGGLSGESNMYHPGDELIYLLEGRLKVTVVDEVYELTPGDSLSFKSHLPHSWENIGTVDAKVIWTVSPFTVI
;
A
#
# COMPACT_ATOMS: atom_id res chain seq x y z
N MET A 1 -15.27 -17.00 14.22
CA MET A 1 -16.38 -16.41 13.43
C MET A 1 -15.93 -15.30 12.46
N LYS A 2 -14.98 -14.44 12.84
CA LYS A 2 -14.43 -13.36 11.99
C LYS A 2 -13.70 -13.89 10.73
N LEU A 3 -12.82 -14.88 10.88
CA LEU A 3 -11.99 -15.44 9.80
C LEU A 3 -12.79 -15.96 8.60
N LYS A 4 -13.88 -16.72 8.84
CA LYS A 4 -14.81 -17.22 7.80
C LYS A 4 -15.33 -16.09 6.90
N LYS A 5 -15.78 -14.99 7.52
CA LYS A 5 -16.35 -13.84 6.82
C LYS A 5 -15.27 -13.04 6.06
N ILE A 6 -14.05 -12.95 6.61
CA ILE A 6 -12.94 -12.26 5.96
C ILE A 6 -12.53 -12.98 4.67
N ILE A 7 -12.26 -14.29 4.76
CA ILE A 7 -11.92 -15.12 3.61
C ILE A 7 -13.02 -15.06 2.55
N GLY A 8 -14.29 -15.22 2.97
CA GLY A 8 -15.43 -15.15 2.06
C GLY A 8 -15.57 -13.82 1.34
N LYS A 9 -15.37 -12.70 2.05
CA LYS A 9 -15.41 -11.35 1.47
C LYS A 9 -14.26 -11.13 0.49
N LYS A 10 -13.02 -11.49 0.85
CA LYS A 10 -11.84 -11.38 -0.04
C LYS A 10 -12.04 -12.20 -1.32
N LEU A 11 -12.53 -13.43 -1.20
CA LEU A 11 -12.83 -14.29 -2.35
C LEU A 11 -13.90 -13.68 -3.25
N LYS A 12 -15.00 -13.19 -2.67
CA LYS A 12 -16.08 -12.55 -3.43
C LYS A 12 -15.58 -11.28 -4.14
N ALA A 13 -14.79 -10.45 -3.46
CA ALA A 13 -14.27 -9.20 -4.01
C ALA A 13 -13.35 -9.45 -5.21
N ILE A 14 -12.36 -10.35 -5.08
CA ILE A 14 -11.44 -10.63 -6.18
C ILE A 14 -12.12 -11.36 -7.35
N ARG A 15 -13.14 -12.19 -7.09
CA ARG A 15 -13.95 -12.82 -8.14
C ARG A 15 -14.72 -11.77 -8.94
N LEU A 16 -15.43 -10.87 -8.24
CA LEU A 16 -16.21 -9.80 -8.88
C LEU A 16 -15.31 -8.79 -9.59
N GLY A 17 -14.14 -8.46 -9.04
CA GLY A 17 -13.15 -7.59 -9.70
C GLY A 17 -12.50 -8.18 -10.95
N ARG A 18 -12.82 -9.44 -11.30
CA ARG A 18 -12.46 -10.08 -12.57
C ARG A 18 -13.67 -10.47 -13.40
N ASP A 19 -14.85 -9.97 -13.05
CA ASP A 19 -16.14 -10.28 -13.69
C ASP A 19 -16.44 -11.77 -13.81
N LEU A 20 -15.87 -12.60 -12.92
CA LEU A 20 -16.09 -14.05 -12.94
C LEU A 20 -17.39 -14.39 -12.24
N THR A 21 -18.20 -15.24 -12.86
CA THR A 21 -19.29 -15.95 -12.18
C THR A 21 -18.72 -17.00 -11.20
N ILE A 22 -19.55 -17.44 -10.25
CA ILE A 22 -19.17 -18.56 -9.37
C ILE A 22 -18.86 -19.82 -10.19
N GLN A 23 -19.57 -20.03 -11.30
CA GLN A 23 -19.36 -21.19 -12.16
C GLN A 23 -18.03 -21.12 -12.91
N GLU A 24 -17.64 -19.96 -13.41
CA GLU A 24 -16.33 -19.79 -14.06
C GLU A 24 -15.18 -19.94 -13.07
N LEU A 25 -15.31 -19.41 -11.86
CA LEU A 25 -14.31 -19.65 -10.80
C LEU A 25 -14.25 -21.13 -10.43
N ALA A 26 -15.38 -21.83 -10.37
CA ALA A 26 -15.43 -23.26 -10.12
C ALA A 26 -14.65 -24.04 -11.18
N ASN A 27 -14.89 -23.71 -12.46
CA ASN A 27 -14.21 -24.34 -13.59
C ASN A 27 -12.70 -24.06 -13.56
N GLY A 28 -12.29 -22.83 -13.27
CA GLY A 28 -10.86 -22.44 -13.25
C GLY A 28 -10.07 -22.97 -12.05
N SER A 29 -10.73 -23.18 -10.90
CA SER A 29 -10.08 -23.65 -9.66
C SER A 29 -10.21 -25.15 -9.41
N GLY A 30 -11.15 -25.83 -10.08
CA GLY A 30 -11.51 -27.22 -9.76
C GLY A 30 -12.21 -27.38 -8.41
N VAL A 31 -12.72 -26.30 -7.82
CA VAL A 31 -13.51 -26.29 -6.58
C VAL A 31 -14.98 -26.22 -6.93
N SER A 32 -15.83 -27.01 -6.28
CA SER A 32 -17.27 -27.02 -6.60
C SER A 32 -17.93 -25.65 -6.36
N SER A 33 -18.86 -25.27 -7.24
CA SER A 33 -19.63 -24.02 -7.14
C SER A 33 -20.36 -23.88 -5.79
N ASN A 34 -20.86 -24.99 -5.25
CA ASN A 34 -21.46 -25.03 -3.91
C ASN A 34 -20.43 -24.67 -2.82
N MET A 35 -19.22 -25.23 -2.88
CA MET A 35 -18.17 -24.91 -1.91
C MET A 35 -17.78 -23.43 -1.98
N ILE A 36 -17.58 -22.89 -3.19
CA ILE A 36 -17.29 -21.46 -3.40
C ILE A 36 -18.41 -20.58 -2.82
N SER A 37 -19.67 -20.90 -3.14
CA SER A 37 -20.84 -20.17 -2.60
C SER A 37 -20.91 -20.20 -1.07
N ARG A 38 -20.59 -21.34 -0.44
CA ARG A 38 -20.55 -21.45 1.03
C ARG A 38 -19.39 -20.66 1.62
N VAL A 39 -18.22 -20.64 0.96
CA VAL A 39 -17.07 -19.85 1.39
C VAL A 39 -17.37 -18.35 1.29
N GLU A 40 -17.89 -17.86 0.15
CA GLU A 40 -18.22 -16.44 -0.04
C GLU A 40 -19.26 -15.92 0.96
N ARG A 41 -20.22 -16.76 1.35
CA ARG A 41 -21.22 -16.45 2.39
C ARG A 41 -20.70 -16.60 3.82
N GLY A 42 -19.44 -17.04 4.01
CA GLY A 42 -18.84 -17.28 5.31
C GLY A 42 -19.46 -18.45 6.08
N LEU A 43 -20.12 -19.38 5.39
CA LEU A 43 -20.80 -20.54 5.98
C LEU A 43 -19.82 -21.69 6.29
N THR A 44 -18.64 -21.71 5.66
CA THR A 44 -17.60 -22.72 5.91
C THR A 44 -16.20 -22.11 5.85
N ILE A 45 -15.22 -22.76 6.50
CA ILE A 45 -13.80 -22.44 6.33
C ILE A 45 -13.28 -23.41 5.24
N PRO A 46 -12.73 -22.90 4.12
CA PRO A 46 -12.06 -23.75 3.16
C PRO A 46 -10.80 -24.37 3.76
N SER A 47 -10.45 -25.59 3.35
CA SER A 47 -9.13 -26.15 3.67
C SER A 47 -8.03 -25.33 2.98
N VAL A 48 -6.79 -25.45 3.46
CA VAL A 48 -5.62 -24.81 2.82
C VAL A 48 -5.49 -25.22 1.36
N GLU A 49 -5.77 -26.49 1.04
CA GLU A 49 -5.77 -26.98 -0.34
C GLU A 49 -6.79 -26.26 -1.22
N ILE A 50 -8.01 -26.05 -0.73
CA ILE A 50 -9.06 -25.32 -1.45
C ILE A 50 -8.65 -23.86 -1.63
N LEU A 51 -8.07 -23.23 -0.60
CA LEU A 51 -7.55 -21.87 -0.71
C LEU A 51 -6.44 -21.77 -1.76
N MET A 52 -5.50 -22.72 -1.81
CA MET A 52 -4.45 -22.75 -2.84
C MET A 52 -5.04 -22.85 -4.25
N LYS A 53 -6.03 -23.73 -4.46
CA LYS A 53 -6.70 -23.89 -5.76
C LYS A 53 -7.39 -22.59 -6.21
N LEU A 54 -8.08 -21.90 -5.30
CA LEU A 54 -8.72 -20.62 -5.59
C LEU A 54 -7.69 -19.51 -5.84
N ALA A 55 -6.63 -19.43 -5.03
CA ALA A 55 -5.58 -18.42 -5.13
C ALA A 55 -4.84 -18.47 -6.47
N ARG A 56 -4.61 -19.67 -7.01
CA ARG A 56 -3.96 -19.88 -8.31
C ARG A 56 -4.70 -19.23 -9.47
N VAL A 57 -6.04 -19.28 -9.48
CA VAL A 57 -6.86 -18.60 -10.50
C VAL A 57 -6.59 -17.09 -10.49
N PHE A 58 -6.28 -16.54 -9.32
CA PHE A 58 -6.01 -15.13 -9.13
C PHE A 58 -4.54 -14.72 -9.25
N ASN A 59 -3.63 -15.68 -9.44
CA ASN A 59 -2.18 -15.48 -9.30
C ASN A 59 -1.81 -14.84 -7.95
N LYS A 60 -2.40 -15.36 -6.86
CA LYS A 60 -2.16 -14.93 -5.48
C LYS A 60 -1.62 -16.08 -4.62
N SER A 61 -0.96 -15.76 -3.51
CA SER A 61 -0.61 -16.73 -2.47
C SER A 61 -1.82 -17.00 -1.56
N VAL A 62 -1.73 -18.06 -0.73
CA VAL A 62 -2.74 -18.34 0.31
C VAL A 62 -2.80 -17.22 1.33
N ASP A 63 -1.66 -16.57 1.61
CA ASP A 63 -1.55 -15.46 2.56
C ASP A 63 -2.48 -14.32 2.19
N TYR A 64 -2.76 -14.08 0.91
CA TYR A 64 -3.76 -13.08 0.51
C TYR A 64 -5.12 -13.28 1.22
N PHE A 65 -5.57 -14.53 1.39
CA PHE A 65 -6.84 -14.85 2.03
C PHE A 65 -6.75 -14.96 3.55
N VAL A 66 -5.59 -15.35 4.06
CA VAL A 66 -5.36 -15.70 5.47
C VAL A 66 -4.75 -14.56 6.26
N GLU A 67 -4.09 -13.60 5.59
CA GLU A 67 -3.79 -12.29 6.15
C GLU A 67 -5.08 -11.77 6.74
N GLU A 68 -5.14 -11.78 8.07
CA GLU A 68 -6.05 -10.94 8.78
C GLU A 68 -5.86 -9.56 8.16
N VAL A 69 -6.96 -8.99 7.66
CA VAL A 69 -7.04 -7.54 7.55
C VAL A 69 -6.83 -7.09 8.99
N LYS A 70 -5.57 -6.86 9.39
CA LYS A 70 -5.19 -6.51 10.76
C LYS A 70 -5.82 -5.16 11.16
N THR A 71 -6.45 -4.48 10.22
CA THR A 71 -6.82 -3.09 10.30
C THR A 71 -8.26 -2.89 9.79
N THR A 72 -9.22 -3.01 10.70
CA THR A 72 -10.65 -2.77 10.42
C THR A 72 -11.10 -1.36 10.78
N HIS A 73 -10.17 -0.48 11.16
CA HIS A 73 -10.51 0.85 11.66
C HIS A 73 -10.85 1.76 10.49
N GLU A 74 -12.02 2.39 10.56
CA GLU A 74 -12.43 3.46 9.64
C GLU A 74 -11.79 4.81 10.05
N VAL A 75 -11.32 4.89 11.29
CA VAL A 75 -10.61 6.05 11.84
C VAL A 75 -9.33 5.57 12.50
N VAL A 76 -8.21 6.16 12.11
CA VAL A 76 -6.91 5.96 12.76
C VAL A 76 -6.53 7.24 13.47
N PHE A 77 -6.20 7.12 14.75
CA PHE A 77 -5.54 8.16 15.51
C PHE A 77 -4.14 7.65 15.87
N SER A 78 -3.11 8.40 15.49
CA SER A 78 -1.71 8.05 15.76
C SER A 78 -1.00 9.21 16.42
N SER A 79 -0.58 9.01 17.66
CA SER A 79 0.25 9.97 18.39
C SER A 79 1.68 9.99 17.85
N SER A 80 2.35 11.13 17.97
CA SER A 80 3.78 11.26 17.65
C SER A 80 4.61 10.22 18.41
N GLY A 81 5.56 9.55 17.73
CA GLY A 81 6.43 8.52 18.32
C GLY A 81 5.75 7.20 18.65
N GLN A 82 4.46 7.04 18.34
CA GLN A 82 3.71 5.78 18.47
C GLN A 82 3.23 5.26 17.12
N ARG A 83 3.74 5.86 16.03
CA ARG A 83 3.40 5.49 14.66
C ARG A 83 4.13 4.22 14.29
N ASP A 84 3.55 3.47 13.36
CA ASP A 84 4.20 2.32 12.78
C ASP A 84 5.38 2.77 11.90
N ALA A 85 6.59 2.41 12.32
CA ALA A 85 7.83 2.75 11.63
C ALA A 85 8.37 1.60 10.74
N THR A 86 7.59 0.52 10.56
CA THR A 86 8.05 -0.70 9.87
C THR A 86 7.56 -0.82 8.42
N VAL A 87 6.87 0.21 7.90
CA VAL A 87 6.20 0.13 6.60
C VAL A 87 7.19 0.21 5.42
N TYR A 88 8.26 0.98 5.56
CA TYR A 88 9.38 1.01 4.60
C TYR A 88 10.70 0.83 5.34
N GLU A 89 11.54 -0.09 4.84
CA GLU A 89 12.82 -0.43 5.44
C GLU A 89 13.97 0.14 4.59
N ASP A 90 14.27 1.42 4.82
CA ASP A 90 15.49 2.07 4.33
C ASP A 90 16.00 3.07 5.38
N SER A 91 16.27 2.57 6.59
CA SER A 91 16.66 3.41 7.73
C SER A 91 17.96 4.20 7.51
N SER A 92 18.75 3.83 6.50
CA SER A 92 20.00 4.52 6.16
C SER A 92 19.74 5.82 5.39
N ASN A 93 18.68 5.87 4.55
CA ASN A 93 18.35 7.06 3.77
C ASN A 93 17.05 7.74 4.22
N MET A 94 16.11 7.01 4.79
CA MET A 94 14.83 7.56 5.22
C MET A 94 14.16 6.70 6.30
N ILE A 95 13.82 7.32 7.43
CA ILE A 95 12.97 6.72 8.45
C ILE A 95 11.54 7.15 8.17
N THR A 96 10.64 6.18 7.98
CA THR A 96 9.21 6.44 7.69
C THR A 96 8.32 6.03 8.85
N GLU A 97 7.46 6.93 9.30
CA GLU A 97 6.40 6.67 10.27
C GLU A 97 5.03 6.82 9.60
N SER A 98 4.24 5.74 9.55
CA SER A 98 2.97 5.75 8.82
C SER A 98 1.86 6.50 9.55
N PHE A 99 1.10 7.29 8.78
CA PHE A 99 -0.16 7.92 9.21
C PHE A 99 -1.38 7.05 8.90
N THR A 100 -1.27 6.13 7.94
CA THR A 100 -2.38 5.33 7.44
C THR A 100 -2.29 3.85 7.83
N SER A 101 -1.21 3.42 8.49
CA SER A 101 -1.14 2.09 9.11
C SER A 101 -2.27 1.97 10.14
N GLY A 102 -3.07 0.91 10.06
CA GLY A 102 -4.29 0.80 10.85
C GLY A 102 -5.59 1.09 10.09
N LEU A 103 -5.51 1.83 8.98
CA LEU A 103 -6.67 2.29 8.24
C LEU A 103 -7.14 1.20 7.29
N ARG A 104 -8.46 1.01 7.25
CA ARG A 104 -9.08 0.03 6.36
C ARG A 104 -9.17 0.59 4.93
N ASP A 105 -8.73 -0.20 3.96
CA ASP A 105 -8.87 0.05 2.52
C ASP A 105 -8.47 1.51 2.12
N PRO A 106 -7.27 1.99 2.52
CA PRO A 106 -6.92 3.40 2.33
C PRO A 106 -6.68 3.72 0.85
N GLN A 107 -7.26 4.82 0.37
CA GLN A 107 -7.10 5.29 -1.01
C GLN A 107 -5.75 6.01 -1.24
N PHE A 108 -4.99 6.23 -0.18
CA PHE A 108 -3.64 6.78 -0.20
C PHE A 108 -2.87 6.26 1.01
N SER A 109 -1.55 6.23 0.91
CA SER A 109 -0.65 6.03 2.03
C SER A 109 0.05 7.34 2.34
N SER A 110 0.13 7.70 3.62
CA SER A 110 0.83 8.92 4.03
C SER A 110 1.77 8.62 5.18
N PHE A 111 2.90 9.32 5.19
CA PHE A 111 4.01 9.10 6.09
C PHE A 111 4.55 10.42 6.63
N TYR A 112 5.05 10.37 7.86
CA TYR A 112 6.04 11.31 8.36
C TYR A 112 7.41 10.71 8.10
N CYS A 113 8.21 11.36 7.27
CA CYS A 113 9.53 10.90 6.90
C CYS A 113 10.60 11.77 7.55
N THR A 114 11.63 11.14 8.09
CA THR A 114 12.90 11.78 8.43
C THR A 114 13.93 11.32 7.43
N VAL A 115 14.48 12.25 6.65
CA VAL A 115 15.60 12.01 5.73
C VAL A 115 16.87 12.55 6.40
N PRO A 116 17.80 11.69 6.84
CA PRO A 116 19.07 12.14 7.41
C PRO A 116 19.85 13.05 6.45
N VAL A 117 20.81 13.81 6.97
CA VAL A 117 21.74 14.59 6.13
C VAL A 117 22.43 13.67 5.11
N GLY A 118 22.35 14.02 3.83
CA GLY A 118 22.89 13.21 2.73
C GLY A 118 22.05 11.98 2.35
N GLY A 119 20.92 11.74 3.02
CA GLY A 119 19.98 10.68 2.64
C GLY A 119 19.38 10.93 1.25
N LEU A 120 19.23 9.86 0.46
CA LEU A 120 18.79 9.93 -0.93
C LEU A 120 17.98 8.70 -1.35
N SER A 121 17.19 8.83 -2.41
CA SER A 121 16.28 7.76 -2.91
C SER A 121 16.97 6.57 -3.58
N GLY A 122 18.31 6.56 -3.65
CA GLY A 122 19.14 5.60 -4.37
C GLY A 122 19.79 6.19 -5.64
N GLU A 123 20.65 5.41 -6.29
CA GLU A 123 21.36 5.83 -7.52
C GLU A 123 20.46 5.85 -8.77
N SER A 124 19.32 5.17 -8.73
CA SER A 124 18.37 5.07 -9.85
C SER A 124 17.07 5.81 -9.57
N ASN A 125 16.42 6.26 -10.64
CA ASN A 125 15.11 6.89 -10.54
C ASN A 125 14.03 5.90 -10.07
N MET A 126 13.09 6.43 -9.29
CA MET A 126 11.88 5.76 -8.86
C MET A 126 10.78 5.85 -9.93
N TYR A 127 9.96 4.80 -10.02
CA TYR A 127 8.81 4.71 -10.92
C TYR A 127 7.69 3.93 -10.25
N HIS A 128 6.52 4.53 -10.08
CA HIS A 128 5.35 3.78 -9.63
C HIS A 128 4.02 4.42 -10.07
N PRO A 129 2.95 3.63 -10.22
CA PRO A 129 1.65 4.17 -10.59
C PRO A 129 1.07 5.00 -9.44
N GLY A 130 0.52 6.17 -9.77
CA GLY A 130 -0.15 7.01 -8.78
C GLY A 130 0.15 8.49 -8.89
N ASP A 131 -0.26 9.17 -7.84
CA ASP A 131 0.02 10.58 -7.59
C ASP A 131 0.79 10.70 -6.28
N GLU A 132 1.67 11.68 -6.21
CA GLU A 132 2.47 12.00 -5.04
C GLU A 132 2.28 13.43 -4.59
N LEU A 133 2.35 13.61 -3.27
CA LEU A 133 2.45 14.90 -2.61
C LEU A 133 3.60 14.83 -1.59
N ILE A 134 4.52 15.77 -1.73
CA ILE A 134 5.61 16.04 -0.80
C ILE A 134 5.31 17.39 -0.16
N TYR A 135 5.36 17.47 1.17
CA TYR A 135 5.31 18.73 1.92
C TYR A 135 6.46 18.79 2.92
N LEU A 136 7.30 19.82 2.82
CA LEU A 136 8.49 19.93 3.66
C LEU A 136 8.19 20.68 4.96
N LEU A 137 8.45 20.06 6.10
CA LEU A 137 8.26 20.64 7.43
C LEU A 137 9.54 21.30 7.96
N GLU A 138 10.70 20.69 7.71
CA GLU A 138 12.00 21.15 8.20
C GLU A 138 13.11 20.69 7.23
N GLY A 139 14.24 21.41 7.21
CA GLY A 139 15.42 21.06 6.42
C GLY A 139 15.36 21.59 4.98
N ARG A 140 16.05 20.91 4.06
CA ARG A 140 16.03 21.18 2.61
C ARG A 140 15.99 19.87 1.86
N LEU A 141 15.13 19.79 0.85
CA LEU A 141 15.00 18.59 0.04
C LEU A 141 15.07 18.97 -1.44
N LYS A 142 15.97 18.35 -2.18
CA LYS A 142 16.01 18.44 -3.63
C LYS A 142 15.22 17.27 -4.19
N VAL A 143 14.25 17.56 -5.05
CA VAL A 143 13.47 16.55 -5.76
C VAL A 143 13.64 16.78 -7.25
N THR A 144 14.04 15.74 -7.96
CA THR A 144 14.17 15.76 -9.42
C THR A 144 13.01 14.97 -10.00
N VAL A 145 12.25 15.56 -10.93
CA VAL A 145 11.17 14.89 -11.65
C VAL A 145 11.40 15.08 -13.15
N VAL A 146 11.62 13.97 -13.86
CA VAL A 146 12.14 13.98 -15.23
C VAL A 146 13.49 14.71 -15.26
N ASP A 147 13.55 15.89 -15.87
CA ASP A 147 14.78 16.67 -16.05
C ASP A 147 14.75 17.98 -15.22
N GLU A 148 13.66 18.21 -14.49
CA GLU A 148 13.44 19.42 -13.71
C GLU A 148 13.80 19.19 -12.24
N VAL A 149 14.48 20.17 -11.65
CA VAL A 149 14.94 20.14 -10.25
C VAL A 149 14.15 21.13 -9.42
N TYR A 150 13.61 20.64 -8.30
CA TYR A 150 12.84 21.39 -7.33
C TYR A 150 13.54 21.35 -5.99
N GLU A 151 14.05 22.50 -5.52
CA GLU A 151 14.61 22.64 -4.17
C GLU A 151 13.54 23.15 -3.22
N LEU A 152 13.05 22.26 -2.34
CA LEU A 152 12.03 22.55 -1.36
C LEU A 152 12.66 23.15 -0.09
N THR A 153 11.99 24.17 0.44
CA THR A 153 12.23 24.75 1.77
C THR A 153 10.99 24.58 2.67
N PRO A 154 11.10 24.76 4.01
CA PRO A 154 9.98 24.51 4.90
C PRO A 154 8.74 25.32 4.52
N GLY A 155 7.60 24.62 4.38
CA GLY A 155 6.33 25.18 3.91
C GLY A 155 6.05 24.96 2.41
N ASP A 156 7.06 24.57 1.63
CA ASP A 156 6.87 24.25 0.22
C ASP A 156 6.26 22.85 0.04
N SER A 157 5.58 22.69 -1.10
CA SER A 157 5.01 21.41 -1.51
C SER A 157 5.26 21.14 -2.97
N LEU A 158 5.34 19.85 -3.32
CA LEU A 158 5.44 19.39 -4.69
C LEU A 158 4.44 18.25 -4.91
N SER A 159 3.65 18.34 -5.97
CA SER A 159 2.74 17.26 -6.39
C SER A 159 3.00 16.88 -7.84
N PHE A 160 3.05 15.59 -8.11
CA PHE A 160 3.36 15.08 -9.45
C PHE A 160 2.78 13.69 -9.67
N LYS A 161 2.78 13.25 -10.92
CA LYS A 161 2.38 11.89 -11.30
C LYS A 161 3.57 10.96 -11.08
N SER A 162 3.44 9.98 -10.20
CA SER A 162 4.55 9.10 -9.78
C SER A 162 5.10 8.17 -10.87
N HIS A 163 4.40 8.06 -12.01
CA HIS A 163 4.90 7.31 -13.16
C HIS A 163 6.03 8.06 -13.89
N LEU A 164 6.17 9.36 -13.64
CA LEU A 164 7.31 10.14 -14.11
C LEU A 164 8.56 9.69 -13.34
N PRO A 165 9.72 9.52 -14.00
CA PRO A 165 10.98 9.26 -13.32
C PRO A 165 11.24 10.34 -12.27
N HIS A 166 11.52 9.95 -11.03
CA HIS A 166 11.82 10.91 -9.98
C HIS A 166 12.84 10.39 -8.98
N SER A 167 13.52 11.31 -8.30
CA SER A 167 14.48 11.03 -7.23
C SER A 167 14.50 12.17 -6.22
N TRP A 168 15.02 11.92 -5.02
CA TRP A 168 15.12 12.91 -3.97
C TRP A 168 16.42 12.78 -3.17
N GLU A 169 16.87 13.91 -2.61
CA GLU A 169 18.07 14.01 -1.80
C GLU A 169 17.91 15.10 -0.75
N ASN A 170 18.31 14.83 0.50
CA ASN A 170 18.50 15.87 1.50
C ASN A 170 19.83 16.61 1.27
N ILE A 171 19.74 17.79 0.66
CA ILE A 171 20.86 18.70 0.37
C ILE A 171 21.15 19.69 1.51
N GLY A 172 20.44 19.56 2.63
CA GLY A 172 20.57 20.43 3.79
C GLY A 172 21.70 20.04 4.73
N THR A 173 21.87 20.83 5.79
CA THR A 173 22.83 20.58 6.88
C THR A 173 22.17 19.99 8.13
N VAL A 174 20.88 19.72 8.07
CA VAL A 174 20.07 19.09 9.13
C VAL A 174 19.16 18.03 8.50
N ASP A 175 18.61 17.14 9.33
CA ASP A 175 17.60 16.19 8.88
C ASP A 175 16.41 16.92 8.25
N ALA A 176 15.96 16.45 7.08
CA ALA A 176 14.73 16.93 6.49
C ALA A 176 13.54 16.16 7.08
N LYS A 177 12.50 16.89 7.50
CA LYS A 177 11.24 16.33 7.99
C LYS A 177 10.16 16.57 6.95
N VAL A 178 9.54 15.50 6.46
CA VAL A 178 8.70 15.54 5.26
C VAL A 178 7.38 14.82 5.53
N ILE A 179 6.26 15.40 5.07
CA ILE A 179 5.03 14.61 4.87
C ILE A 179 5.06 14.10 3.45
N TRP A 180 5.04 12.78 3.31
CA TRP A 180 5.02 12.11 2.02
C TRP A 180 3.71 11.35 1.86
N THR A 181 2.94 11.68 0.83
CA THR A 181 1.69 11.02 0.51
C THR A 181 1.78 10.42 -0.88
N VAL A 182 1.46 9.14 -1.01
CA VAL A 182 1.38 8.40 -2.27
C VAL A 182 -0.05 7.87 -2.41
N SER A 183 -0.70 8.06 -3.55
CA SER A 183 -1.97 7.41 -3.85
C SER A 183 -1.82 6.49 -5.05
N PRO A 184 -2.25 5.21 -4.98
CA PRO A 184 -2.21 4.33 -6.13
C PRO A 184 -3.12 4.84 -7.24
N PHE A 185 -2.75 4.54 -8.49
CA PHE A 185 -3.60 4.84 -9.64
C PHE A 185 -4.91 4.05 -9.53
N THR A 186 -6.01 4.74 -9.27
CA THR A 186 -7.34 4.13 -9.27
C THR A 186 -8.01 4.53 -10.57
N VAL A 187 -8.16 3.58 -11.50
CA VAL A 187 -9.05 3.77 -12.64
C VAL A 187 -10.47 3.71 -12.08
N ILE A 188 -11.19 4.84 -12.14
CA ILE A 188 -12.61 4.94 -11.77
C ILE A 188 -13.44 4.16 -12.80
#